data_AF-A0A0B6RP55-F1
#
_entry.id   AF-A0A0B6RP55-F1
#
_cell.length_a   1.000
_cell.length_b   1.000
_cell.length_c   1.000
_cell.angle_alpha   90.00
_cell.angle_beta   90.00
_cell.angle_gamma   90.00
#
_symmetry.space_group_name_H-M   'P 1'
#
loop_
_entity.id
_entity.type
_entity.pdbx_description
1 polymer ?
#
loop_
_entity_poly.entity_id
_entity_poly.type
_entity_poly.pdbx_seq_one_letter_code
_entity_poly.pdbx_strand_id
1 'polypeptide(L)'
;MQRSKLRAGTPMKKAILVYVDHNSRMIEEFFWLYKSLLHARALDDGALIAVCHPDALGHLPADPRLITIAAAPYADRHAEWAGYPYINSVANLCAPDVLDACAAFDVVLKTDCDTFVTPAFARFVPSGLCFGFGAYAYQDAVRRKLVECSERWGFPHSGLHNVGASVFGPSAMVGAFLVAQLAYCQRLLAEEFAADPGEWPGWCKNVLTMYAGELALRQTYPQHCTLGLLDHFPHASRRLGDDVLHIHAWHVEEYFSKHAFRNGDYAQIDPATIDRTTLGGYCHWLALADLDAIRAAAG
;
A
#
# COMPACT_ATOMS: atom_id res chain seq x y z
N MET A 1 -35.52 -29.57 20.46
CA MET A 1 -34.11 -29.43 20.04
C MET A 1 -34.08 -28.61 18.76
N GLN A 2 -34.16 -27.28 18.88
CA GLN A 2 -34.20 -26.35 17.75
C GLN A 2 -32.77 -25.87 17.45
N ARG A 3 -32.24 -26.22 16.27
CA ARG A 3 -30.97 -25.71 15.78
C ARG A 3 -31.10 -24.21 15.52
N SER A 4 -30.36 -23.40 16.28
CA SER A 4 -30.22 -21.97 15.99
C SER A 4 -29.55 -21.81 14.63
N LYS A 5 -30.27 -21.23 13.68
CA LYS A 5 -29.67 -20.69 12.45
C LYS A 5 -28.73 -19.57 12.87
N LEU A 6 -27.41 -19.80 12.84
CA LEU A 6 -26.46 -18.71 12.81
C LEU A 6 -26.83 -17.84 11.61
N ARG A 7 -27.23 -16.59 11.86
CA ARG A 7 -27.37 -15.59 10.82
C ARG A 7 -25.99 -15.45 10.18
N ALA A 8 -25.89 -15.69 8.87
CA ALA A 8 -24.75 -15.24 8.09
C ALA A 8 -24.59 -13.74 8.37
N GLY A 9 -23.46 -13.35 8.94
CA GLY A 9 -23.16 -11.93 9.20
C GLY A 9 -23.20 -11.16 7.88
N THR A 10 -23.61 -9.89 7.94
CA THR A 10 -23.48 -8.98 6.80
C THR A 10 -22.04 -9.01 6.30
N PRO A 11 -21.79 -9.17 4.98
CA PRO A 11 -20.43 -9.16 4.46
C PRO A 11 -19.74 -7.84 4.82
N MET A 12 -18.49 -7.97 5.27
CA MET A 12 -17.68 -6.84 5.70
C MET A 12 -17.31 -5.98 4.50
N LYS A 13 -17.60 -4.68 4.57
CA LYS A 13 -17.28 -3.71 3.52
C LYS A 13 -15.81 -3.36 3.57
N LYS A 14 -15.11 -3.56 2.46
CA LYS A 14 -13.68 -3.27 2.32
C LYS A 14 -13.45 -2.05 1.44
N ALA A 15 -12.56 -1.17 1.86
CA ALA A 15 -12.01 -0.14 0.98
C ALA A 15 -10.53 -0.37 0.72
N ILE A 16 -10.08 0.02 -0.45
CA ILE A 16 -8.68 0.15 -0.80
C ILE A 16 -8.42 1.63 -1.00
N LEU A 17 -7.42 2.18 -0.33
CA LEU A 17 -7.07 3.59 -0.34
C LEU A 17 -5.70 3.77 -1.00
N VAL A 18 -5.65 4.59 -2.05
CA VAL A 18 -4.43 4.84 -2.82
C VAL A 18 -4.31 6.31 -3.22
N TYR A 19 -3.07 6.81 -3.32
CA TYR A 19 -2.77 8.09 -3.94
C TYR A 19 -2.33 7.87 -5.40
N VAL A 20 -2.88 8.67 -6.33
CA VAL A 20 -2.58 8.56 -7.76
C VAL A 20 -2.14 9.92 -8.30
N ASP A 21 -0.91 9.99 -8.76
CA ASP A 21 -0.35 11.13 -9.45
C ASP A 21 -0.60 11.04 -10.96
N HIS A 22 -0.38 12.14 -11.68
CA HIS A 22 -0.66 12.27 -13.10
C HIS A 22 0.45 11.72 -14.02
N ASN A 23 1.56 11.24 -13.45
CA ASN A 23 2.62 10.66 -14.27
C ASN A 23 2.20 9.30 -14.85
N SER A 24 2.54 9.05 -16.12
CA SER A 24 2.08 7.87 -16.86
C SER A 24 2.46 6.53 -16.22
N ARG A 25 3.60 6.47 -15.52
CA ARG A 25 4.05 5.26 -14.82
C ARG A 25 3.14 4.92 -13.65
N MET A 26 2.72 5.92 -12.88
CA MET A 26 1.79 5.71 -11.77
C MET A 26 0.37 5.38 -12.26
N ILE A 27 -0.04 5.92 -13.40
CA ILE A 27 -1.30 5.51 -14.05
C ILE A 27 -1.24 4.03 -14.48
N GLU A 28 -0.15 3.60 -15.10
CA GLU A 28 0.08 2.19 -15.44
C GLU A 28 0.02 1.29 -14.20
N GLU A 29 0.73 1.68 -13.14
CA GLU A 29 0.74 0.99 -11.85
C GLU A 29 -0.66 0.96 -11.23
N PHE A 30 -1.41 2.05 -11.26
CA PHE A 30 -2.80 2.08 -10.79
C PHE A 30 -3.64 1.01 -11.50
N PHE A 31 -3.45 0.83 -12.81
CA PHE A 31 -4.14 -0.23 -13.55
C PHE A 31 -3.68 -1.65 -13.15
N TRP A 32 -2.46 -1.85 -12.66
CA TRP A 32 -2.03 -3.13 -12.08
C TRP A 32 -2.83 -3.45 -10.81
N LEU A 33 -2.89 -2.50 -9.88
CA LEU A 33 -3.69 -2.62 -8.67
C LEU A 33 -5.18 -2.83 -9.02
N TYR A 34 -5.75 -1.97 -9.86
CA TYR A 34 -7.15 -2.05 -10.26
C TYR A 34 -7.51 -3.38 -10.93
N LYS A 35 -6.69 -3.87 -11.87
CA LYS A 35 -6.88 -5.20 -12.48
C LYS A 35 -6.82 -6.32 -11.45
N SER A 36 -5.88 -6.25 -10.51
CA SER A 36 -5.79 -7.24 -9.42
C SER A 36 -7.04 -7.24 -8.53
N LEU A 37 -7.61 -6.07 -8.24
CA LEU A 37 -8.83 -5.91 -7.45
C LEU A 37 -10.05 -6.52 -8.14
N LEU A 38 -10.17 -6.31 -9.46
CA LEU A 38 -11.21 -6.94 -10.27
C LEU A 38 -11.06 -8.45 -10.28
N HIS A 39 -9.86 -8.96 -10.56
CA HIS A 39 -9.59 -10.40 -10.62
C HIS A 39 -9.81 -11.09 -9.27
N ALA A 40 -9.35 -10.47 -8.18
CA ALA A 40 -9.53 -10.98 -6.82
C ALA A 40 -10.97 -10.85 -6.32
N ARG A 41 -11.86 -10.17 -7.07
CA ARG A 41 -13.23 -9.83 -6.65
C ARG A 41 -13.28 -9.04 -5.35
N ALA A 42 -12.25 -8.23 -5.11
CA ALA A 42 -12.11 -7.44 -3.90
C ALA A 42 -13.09 -6.24 -3.84
N LEU A 43 -13.70 -5.89 -4.98
CA LEU A 43 -14.63 -4.76 -5.11
C LEU A 43 -16.10 -5.18 -5.13
N ASP A 44 -16.43 -6.47 -5.02
CA ASP A 44 -17.82 -6.94 -5.07
C ASP A 44 -18.67 -6.35 -3.93
N ASP A 45 -18.10 -6.26 -2.74
CA ASP A 45 -18.70 -5.66 -1.54
C ASP A 45 -17.89 -4.45 -1.03
N GLY A 46 -17.13 -3.80 -1.91
CA GLY A 46 -16.12 -2.81 -1.54
C GLY A 46 -15.95 -1.67 -2.53
N ALA A 47 -14.94 -0.84 -2.29
CA ALA A 47 -14.59 0.27 -3.16
C ALA A 47 -13.09 0.50 -3.23
N LEU A 48 -12.65 1.12 -4.31
CA LEU A 48 -11.33 1.72 -4.43
C LEU A 48 -11.50 3.23 -4.24
N ILE A 49 -10.89 3.78 -3.20
CA ILE A 49 -10.80 5.22 -2.94
C ILE A 49 -9.46 5.69 -3.51
N ALA A 50 -9.52 6.47 -4.57
CA ALA A 50 -8.35 7.03 -5.23
C ALA A 50 -8.28 8.54 -4.98
N VAL A 51 -7.28 8.97 -4.23
CA VAL A 51 -6.97 10.39 -4.02
C VAL A 51 -6.02 10.80 -5.13
N CYS A 52 -6.51 11.62 -6.06
CA CYS A 52 -5.87 11.78 -7.36
C CYS A 52 -5.44 13.21 -7.63
N HIS A 53 -4.28 13.38 -8.24
CA HIS A 53 -3.94 14.61 -8.93
C HIS A 53 -5.09 14.98 -9.90
N PRO A 54 -5.54 16.25 -9.99
CA PRO A 54 -6.65 16.62 -10.87
C PRO A 54 -6.47 16.16 -12.32
N ASP A 55 -5.25 16.28 -12.85
CA ASP A 55 -4.92 15.84 -14.21
C ASP A 55 -4.93 14.32 -14.41
N ALA A 56 -4.92 13.51 -13.34
CA ALA A 56 -5.02 12.06 -13.43
C ALA A 56 -6.47 11.58 -13.66
N LEU A 57 -7.48 12.37 -13.29
CA LEU A 57 -8.88 11.94 -13.26
C LEU A 57 -9.40 11.42 -14.60
N GLY A 58 -9.02 12.08 -15.70
CA GLY A 58 -9.42 11.69 -17.05
C GLY A 58 -8.77 10.39 -17.55
N HIS A 59 -7.77 9.87 -16.84
CA HIS A 59 -7.06 8.64 -17.17
C HIS A 59 -7.55 7.42 -16.38
N LEU A 60 -8.38 7.62 -15.36
CA LEU A 60 -8.91 6.55 -14.52
C LEU A 60 -10.15 5.91 -15.16
N PRO A 61 -10.41 4.61 -14.90
CA PRO A 61 -11.55 3.92 -15.46
C PRO A 61 -12.86 4.47 -14.89
N ALA A 62 -13.89 4.55 -15.73
CA ALA A 62 -15.24 4.81 -15.27
C ALA A 62 -15.81 3.55 -14.62
N ASP A 63 -15.78 3.49 -13.28
CA ASP A 63 -16.37 2.41 -12.47
C ASP A 63 -17.07 3.02 -11.25
N PRO A 64 -18.36 2.69 -10.97
CA PRO A 64 -19.07 3.22 -9.81
C PRO A 64 -18.48 2.79 -8.45
N ARG A 65 -17.60 1.78 -8.43
CA ARG A 65 -16.88 1.32 -7.24
C ARG A 65 -15.56 2.08 -7.03
N LEU A 66 -15.17 2.94 -7.97
CA LEU A 66 -14.04 3.84 -7.85
C LEU A 66 -14.52 5.20 -7.35
N ILE A 67 -14.20 5.50 -6.09
CA ILE A 67 -14.45 6.80 -5.46
C ILE A 67 -13.22 7.67 -5.70
N THR A 68 -13.34 8.69 -6.55
CA THR A 68 -12.24 9.61 -6.84
C THR A 68 -12.34 10.88 -6.01
N ILE A 69 -11.23 11.29 -5.39
CA ILE A 69 -11.11 12.53 -4.62
C ILE A 69 -9.97 13.33 -5.23
N ALA A 70 -10.31 14.46 -5.87
CA ALA A 70 -9.32 15.31 -6.52
C ALA A 70 -8.52 16.11 -5.48
N ALA A 71 -7.20 15.99 -5.50
CA ALA A 71 -6.32 16.71 -4.58
C ALA A 71 -5.00 17.09 -5.26
N ALA A 72 -4.63 18.37 -5.18
CA ALA A 72 -3.29 18.80 -5.54
C ALA A 72 -2.24 18.13 -4.63
N PRO A 73 -1.04 17.82 -5.13
CA PRO A 73 0.03 17.23 -4.33
C PRO A 73 0.30 18.04 -3.06
N TYR A 74 0.47 17.38 -1.92
CA TYR A 74 0.78 18.05 -0.66
C TYR A 74 2.11 18.80 -0.74
N ALA A 75 3.15 18.19 -1.33
CA ALA A 75 4.47 18.79 -1.47
C ALA A 75 4.45 20.13 -2.25
N ASP A 76 3.51 20.30 -3.19
CA ASP A 76 3.39 21.52 -3.98
C ASP A 76 2.78 22.68 -3.19
N ARG A 77 2.06 22.37 -2.10
CA ARG A 77 1.38 23.35 -1.25
C ARG A 77 2.15 23.64 0.04
N HIS A 78 3.20 22.89 0.32
CA HIS A 78 3.96 22.94 1.57
C HIS A 78 5.47 22.93 1.29
N ALA A 79 6.08 24.13 1.31
CA ALA A 79 7.45 24.36 0.83
C ALA A 79 8.51 23.55 1.59
N GLU A 80 8.29 23.19 2.85
CA GLU A 80 9.17 22.34 3.64
C GLU A 80 9.34 20.92 3.05
N TRP A 81 8.39 20.50 2.21
CA TRP A 81 8.38 19.21 1.50
C TRP A 81 8.90 19.29 0.06
N ALA A 82 9.43 20.44 -0.37
CA ALA A 82 9.98 20.59 -1.70
C ALA A 82 11.03 19.50 -2.00
N GLY A 83 10.90 18.85 -3.17
CA GLY A 83 11.77 17.76 -3.60
C GLY A 83 11.52 16.41 -2.91
N TYR A 84 10.46 16.27 -2.11
CA TYR A 84 10.10 15.01 -1.46
C TYR A 84 8.68 14.56 -1.82
N PRO A 85 8.45 14.04 -3.05
CA PRO A 85 7.11 13.71 -3.54
C PRO A 85 6.44 12.55 -2.80
N TYR A 86 7.20 11.71 -2.09
CA TYR A 86 6.66 10.58 -1.33
C TYR A 86 5.70 11.01 -0.20
N ILE A 87 5.77 12.26 0.28
CA ILE A 87 4.81 12.75 1.28
C ILE A 87 3.37 12.79 0.72
N ASN A 88 3.21 12.92 -0.60
CA ASN A 88 1.88 13.03 -1.22
C ASN A 88 1.04 11.77 -0.95
N SER A 89 1.66 10.58 -0.95
CA SER A 89 0.97 9.31 -0.65
C SER A 89 0.70 9.07 0.84
N VAL A 90 1.02 10.03 1.71
CA VAL A 90 0.69 10.01 3.14
C VAL A 90 -0.24 11.18 3.45
N ALA A 91 0.18 12.40 3.14
CA ALA A 91 -0.50 13.62 3.57
C ALA A 91 -1.81 13.86 2.82
N ASN A 92 -1.89 13.57 1.51
CA ASN A 92 -3.15 13.65 0.78
C ASN A 92 -4.17 12.65 1.31
N LEU A 93 -3.72 11.49 1.82
CA LEU A 93 -4.59 10.45 2.37
C LEU A 93 -5.13 10.79 3.77
N CYS A 94 -4.60 11.83 4.41
CA CYS A 94 -5.04 12.31 5.73
C CYS A 94 -6.06 13.45 5.64
N ALA A 95 -6.49 13.85 4.42
CA ALA A 95 -7.46 14.91 4.26
C ALA A 95 -8.83 14.51 4.88
N PRO A 96 -9.59 15.44 5.48
CA PRO A 96 -10.83 15.09 6.18
C PRO A 96 -11.85 14.34 5.33
N ASP A 97 -12.04 14.75 4.08
CA ASP A 97 -12.93 14.11 3.11
C ASP A 97 -12.50 12.68 2.75
N VAL A 98 -11.19 12.42 2.70
CA VAL A 98 -10.64 11.09 2.51
C VAL A 98 -10.90 10.20 3.73
N LEU A 99 -10.67 10.71 4.93
CA LEU A 99 -10.93 9.98 6.17
C LEU A 99 -12.43 9.69 6.35
N ASP A 100 -13.29 10.64 6.01
CA ASP A 100 -14.75 10.47 6.01
C ASP A 100 -15.19 9.40 5.00
N ALA A 101 -14.59 9.37 3.80
CA ALA A 101 -14.85 8.31 2.82
C ALA A 101 -14.42 6.93 3.35
N CYS A 102 -13.26 6.82 4.01
CA CYS A 102 -12.80 5.59 4.64
C CYS A 102 -13.72 5.13 5.78
N ALA A 103 -14.30 6.05 6.56
CA ALA A 103 -15.18 5.72 7.68
C ALA A 103 -16.50 5.02 7.27
N ALA A 104 -16.86 5.04 5.97
CA ALA A 104 -18.01 4.32 5.44
C ALA A 104 -17.78 2.79 5.27
N PHE A 105 -16.55 2.32 5.50
CA PHE A 105 -16.13 0.92 5.36
C PHE A 105 -15.72 0.33 6.70
N ASP A 106 -15.80 -0.99 6.83
CA ASP A 106 -15.41 -1.68 8.07
C ASP A 106 -13.89 -1.80 8.18
N VAL A 107 -13.22 -2.08 7.06
CA VAL A 107 -11.76 -2.22 6.95
C VAL A 107 -11.22 -1.50 5.73
N VAL A 108 -10.01 -0.96 5.85
CA VAL A 108 -9.32 -0.19 4.80
C VAL A 108 -7.93 -0.77 4.58
N LEU A 109 -7.56 -1.05 3.34
CA LEU A 109 -6.18 -1.28 2.90
C LEU A 109 -5.64 0.04 2.33
N LYS A 110 -4.76 0.74 3.04
CA LYS A 110 -3.92 1.77 2.42
C LYS A 110 -2.76 1.08 1.73
N THR A 111 -2.53 1.39 0.46
CA THR A 111 -1.39 0.85 -0.30
C THR A 111 -0.94 1.82 -1.42
N ASP A 112 0.06 1.42 -2.18
CA ASP A 112 0.63 2.16 -3.30
C ASP A 112 0.12 1.60 -4.65
N CYS A 113 0.21 2.38 -5.73
CA CYS A 113 -0.26 1.94 -7.04
C CYS A 113 0.52 0.74 -7.59
N ASP A 114 1.81 0.60 -7.28
CA ASP A 114 2.69 -0.42 -7.85
C ASP A 114 2.54 -1.78 -7.18
N THR A 115 1.31 -2.15 -6.86
CA THR A 115 0.97 -3.32 -6.06
C THR A 115 -0.13 -4.15 -6.72
N PHE A 116 -0.31 -5.36 -6.21
CA PHE A 116 -1.32 -6.32 -6.64
C PHE A 116 -1.95 -6.95 -5.40
N VAL A 117 -3.27 -6.98 -5.32
CA VAL A 117 -3.96 -7.84 -4.35
C VAL A 117 -4.15 -9.24 -4.92
N THR A 118 -4.32 -10.23 -4.05
CA THR A 118 -4.60 -11.61 -4.46
C THR A 118 -6.03 -12.01 -4.09
N PRO A 119 -6.55 -13.15 -4.60
CA PRO A 119 -7.83 -13.69 -4.16
C PRO A 119 -7.93 -13.96 -2.64
N ALA A 120 -6.80 -14.14 -1.94
CA ALA A 120 -6.80 -14.32 -0.49
C ALA A 120 -7.25 -13.05 0.25
N PHE A 121 -6.90 -11.86 -0.27
CA PHE A 121 -7.32 -10.58 0.29
C PHE A 121 -8.84 -10.44 0.40
N ALA A 122 -9.58 -10.84 -0.63
CA ALA A 122 -11.04 -10.71 -0.65
C ALA A 122 -11.72 -11.47 0.50
N ARG A 123 -11.13 -12.59 0.95
CA ARG A 123 -11.65 -13.44 2.03
C ARG A 123 -11.10 -13.07 3.41
N PHE A 124 -9.96 -12.39 3.47
CA PHE A 124 -9.30 -12.08 4.73
C PHE A 124 -10.01 -10.95 5.48
N VAL A 125 -10.07 -11.11 6.80
CA VAL A 125 -10.66 -10.13 7.72
C VAL A 125 -9.65 -9.87 8.85
N PRO A 126 -9.05 -8.68 8.91
CA PRO A 126 -8.08 -8.35 9.95
C PRO A 126 -8.80 -8.08 11.28
N SER A 127 -8.25 -8.60 12.39
CA SER A 127 -8.69 -8.26 13.75
C SER A 127 -7.93 -7.08 14.38
N GLY A 128 -6.86 -6.62 13.72
CA GLY A 128 -6.01 -5.50 14.10
C GLY A 128 -5.33 -4.92 12.86
N LEU A 129 -4.20 -4.23 13.02
CA LEU A 129 -3.47 -3.75 11.85
C LEU A 129 -2.61 -4.87 11.25
N CYS A 130 -2.53 -4.94 9.94
CA CYS A 130 -1.61 -5.78 9.19
C CYS A 130 -0.72 -4.84 8.39
N PHE A 131 0.60 -5.01 8.50
CA PHE A 131 1.54 -4.20 7.75
C PHE A 131 2.32 -5.06 6.78
N GLY A 132 2.74 -4.44 5.69
CA GLY A 132 3.72 -5.04 4.80
C GLY A 132 5.14 -4.88 5.32
N PHE A 133 6.09 -5.27 4.48
CA PHE A 133 7.52 -5.18 4.75
C PHE A 133 8.13 -4.00 3.99
N GLY A 134 8.98 -3.20 4.66
CA GLY A 134 9.50 -1.94 4.13
C GLY A 134 10.98 -1.89 3.78
N ALA A 135 11.78 -2.91 4.15
CA ALA A 135 13.19 -3.08 3.71
C ALA A 135 14.12 -1.84 3.80
N TYR A 136 14.03 -1.00 4.83
CA TYR A 136 14.85 0.21 4.96
C TYR A 136 15.83 0.21 6.14
N ALA A 137 15.59 -0.64 7.15
CA ALA A 137 16.36 -0.73 8.39
C ALA A 137 17.22 -1.99 8.40
N TYR A 138 18.10 -2.14 7.41
CA TYR A 138 19.10 -3.21 7.36
C TYR A 138 20.35 -2.90 8.17
N GLN A 139 20.71 -1.62 8.27
CA GLN A 139 21.87 -1.18 9.04
C GLN A 139 21.50 -0.91 10.50
N ASP A 140 22.32 -1.37 11.43
CA ASP A 140 22.11 -1.14 12.87
C ASP A 140 22.10 0.35 13.24
N ALA A 141 22.76 1.21 12.47
CA ALA A 141 22.71 2.65 12.67
C ALA A 141 21.30 3.21 12.47
N VAL A 142 20.57 2.76 11.44
CA VAL A 142 19.19 3.17 11.17
C VAL A 142 18.26 2.68 12.28
N ARG A 143 18.42 1.41 12.69
CA ARG A 143 17.63 0.83 13.79
C ARG A 143 17.82 1.60 15.08
N ARG A 144 19.06 1.92 15.45
CA ARG A 144 19.38 2.73 16.64
C ARG A 144 18.74 4.11 16.57
N LYS A 145 18.79 4.78 15.42
CA LYS A 145 18.14 6.09 15.23
C LYS A 145 16.63 6.04 15.46
N LEU A 146 15.96 5.00 14.96
CA LEU A 146 14.53 4.80 15.19
C LEU A 146 14.24 4.57 16.68
N VAL A 147 15.05 3.76 17.37
CA VAL A 147 14.93 3.57 18.82
C VAL A 147 15.13 4.89 19.58
N GLU A 148 16.19 5.64 19.28
CA GLU A 148 16.50 6.93 19.88
C GLU A 148 15.37 7.95 19.69
N CYS A 149 14.79 8.02 18.49
CA CYS A 149 13.63 8.89 18.22
C CYS A 149 12.42 8.45 19.04
N SER A 150 12.08 7.17 18.99
CA SER A 150 10.94 6.58 19.70
C SER A 150 11.02 6.83 21.22
N GLU A 151 12.19 6.59 21.82
CA GLU A 151 12.45 6.85 23.24
C GLU A 151 12.36 8.33 23.59
N ARG A 152 13.02 9.20 22.81
CA ARG A 152 12.98 10.65 23.01
C ARG A 152 11.55 11.20 22.92
N TRP A 153 10.69 10.54 22.16
CA TRP A 153 9.31 10.96 21.93
C TRP A 153 8.30 10.31 22.87
N GLY A 154 8.78 9.50 23.84
CA GLY A 154 7.98 9.01 24.97
C GLY A 154 7.29 7.66 24.74
N PHE A 155 7.67 6.91 23.70
CA PHE A 155 7.14 5.58 23.43
C PHE A 155 8.28 4.60 23.11
N PRO A 156 8.70 3.75 24.06
CA PRO A 156 9.82 2.84 23.85
C PRO A 156 9.64 1.91 22.64
N HIS A 157 10.70 1.76 21.86
CA HIS A 157 10.67 0.92 20.66
C HIS A 157 10.68 -0.57 21.03
N SER A 158 9.79 -1.39 20.44
CA SER A 158 9.67 -2.82 20.77
C SER A 158 10.53 -3.75 19.90
N GLY A 159 11.49 -3.19 19.15
CA GLY A 159 12.44 -3.92 18.31
C GLY A 159 11.91 -4.37 16.96
N LEU A 160 10.63 -4.15 16.66
CA LEU A 160 10.08 -4.45 15.35
C LEU A 160 10.46 -3.35 14.34
N HIS A 161 11.17 -3.72 13.29
CA HIS A 161 11.66 -2.82 12.25
C HIS A 161 11.13 -3.21 10.86
N ASN A 162 11.28 -2.30 9.88
CA ASN A 162 10.93 -2.52 8.47
C ASN A 162 9.42 -2.66 8.24
N VAL A 163 8.63 -1.82 8.89
CA VAL A 163 7.18 -1.72 8.63
C VAL A 163 6.95 -1.10 7.25
N GLY A 164 6.20 -1.78 6.39
CA GLY A 164 5.93 -1.40 5.00
C GLY A 164 5.02 -0.17 4.84
N ALA A 165 4.87 0.27 3.60
CA ALA A 165 4.00 1.40 3.23
C ALA A 165 2.51 0.99 3.24
N SER A 166 2.23 -0.30 3.05
CA SER A 166 0.88 -0.85 3.06
C SER A 166 0.42 -1.19 4.48
N VAL A 167 -0.81 -0.79 4.80
CA VAL A 167 -1.48 -1.12 6.07
C VAL A 167 -2.93 -1.53 5.81
N PHE A 168 -3.34 -2.67 6.37
CA PHE A 168 -4.71 -3.17 6.30
C PHE A 168 -5.29 -3.36 7.70
N GLY A 169 -6.50 -2.89 7.95
CA GLY A 169 -7.12 -3.08 9.26
C GLY A 169 -8.48 -2.40 9.39
N PRO A 170 -9.08 -2.42 10.60
CA PRO A 170 -10.28 -1.67 10.89
C PRO A 170 -10.12 -0.19 10.50
N SER A 171 -11.10 0.39 9.81
CA SER A 171 -10.99 1.73 9.21
C SER A 171 -10.62 2.80 10.22
N ALA A 172 -11.18 2.73 11.44
CA ALA A 172 -10.84 3.65 12.52
C ALA A 172 -9.36 3.56 12.96
N MET A 173 -8.80 2.35 13.00
CA MET A 173 -7.39 2.15 13.34
C MET A 173 -6.47 2.64 12.22
N VAL A 174 -6.83 2.39 10.96
CA VAL A 174 -6.07 2.86 9.80
C VAL A 174 -6.09 4.39 9.74
N GLY A 175 -7.25 5.02 9.93
CA GLY A 175 -7.35 6.49 9.98
C GLY A 175 -6.49 7.10 11.09
N ALA A 176 -6.55 6.54 12.31
CA ALA A 176 -5.70 6.98 13.42
C ALA A 176 -4.20 6.80 13.13
N PHE A 177 -3.82 5.70 12.49
CA PHE A 177 -2.45 5.44 12.05
C PHE A 177 -1.98 6.47 11.03
N LEU A 178 -2.77 6.79 10.00
CA LEU A 178 -2.40 7.74 8.94
C LEU A 178 -2.16 9.14 9.52
N VAL A 179 -3.03 9.61 10.41
CA VAL A 179 -2.86 10.89 11.10
C VAL A 179 -1.57 10.92 11.93
N ALA A 180 -1.29 9.84 12.67
CA ALA A 180 -0.05 9.72 13.44
C ALA A 180 1.19 9.68 12.52
N GLN A 181 1.12 8.96 11.40
CA GLN A 181 2.20 8.89 10.41
C GLN A 181 2.53 10.27 9.85
N LEU A 182 1.53 11.07 9.47
CA LEU A 182 1.76 12.43 8.99
C LEU A 182 2.41 13.32 10.06
N ALA A 183 1.98 13.21 11.32
CA ALA A 183 2.60 13.95 12.42
C ALA A 183 4.08 13.58 12.61
N TYR A 184 4.44 12.29 12.51
CA TYR A 184 5.84 11.87 12.56
C TYR A 184 6.64 12.21 11.32
N CYS A 185 6.01 12.28 10.15
CA CYS A 185 6.67 12.82 8.96
C CYS A 185 7.14 14.25 9.23
N GLN A 186 6.24 15.11 9.72
CA GLN A 186 6.56 16.51 10.05
C GLN A 186 7.65 16.60 11.12
N ARG A 187 7.57 15.76 12.15
CA ARG A 187 8.53 15.77 13.25
C ARG A 187 9.92 15.28 12.84
N LEU A 188 10.01 14.20 12.08
CA LEU A 188 11.29 13.71 11.51
C LEU A 188 11.90 14.76 10.59
N LEU A 189 11.10 15.39 9.74
CA LEU A 189 11.59 16.43 8.84
C LEU A 189 12.22 17.59 9.64
N ALA A 190 11.57 18.02 10.73
CA ALA A 190 12.02 19.13 11.54
C ALA A 190 13.21 18.79 12.47
N GLU A 191 13.21 17.61 13.10
CA GLU A 191 14.21 17.23 14.11
C GLU A 191 15.43 16.49 13.52
N GLU A 192 15.24 15.70 12.47
CA GLU A 192 16.27 14.76 11.99
C GLU A 192 16.82 15.12 10.60
N PHE A 193 16.01 15.77 9.75
CA PHE A 193 16.37 16.02 8.35
C PHE A 193 16.34 17.50 7.93
N ALA A 194 16.25 18.42 8.90
CA ALA A 194 16.19 19.85 8.61
C ALA A 194 17.53 20.41 8.12
N ALA A 195 18.64 19.91 8.68
CA ALA A 195 20.00 20.36 8.35
C ALA A 195 20.72 19.43 7.37
N ASP A 196 20.51 18.12 7.49
CA ASP A 196 21.17 17.10 6.69
C ASP A 196 20.13 16.07 6.20
N PRO A 197 19.89 15.94 4.88
CA PRO A 197 18.98 14.94 4.35
C PRO A 197 19.52 13.51 4.49
N GLY A 198 20.80 13.32 4.79
CA GLY A 198 21.45 12.02 4.89
C GLY A 198 21.58 11.28 3.55
N GLU A 199 22.27 10.14 3.57
CA GLU A 199 22.60 9.36 2.37
C GLU A 199 22.03 7.95 2.42
N TRP A 200 21.62 7.44 1.25
CA TRP A 200 21.16 6.07 1.09
C TRP A 200 22.29 5.17 0.54
N PRO A 201 22.49 3.96 1.09
CA PRO A 201 21.75 3.35 2.20
C PRO A 201 22.21 3.88 3.56
N GLY A 202 21.27 4.22 4.44
CA GLY A 202 21.57 4.82 5.74
C GLY A 202 20.38 5.57 6.33
N TRP A 203 20.63 6.42 7.34
CA TRP A 203 19.63 7.34 7.88
C TRP A 203 19.40 8.47 6.88
N CYS A 204 18.33 8.37 6.08
CA CYS A 204 18.14 9.22 4.92
C CYS A 204 16.69 9.68 4.78
N LYS A 205 16.51 10.97 4.46
CA LYS A 205 15.22 11.61 4.21
C LYS A 205 14.40 10.88 3.14
N ASN A 206 15.05 10.24 2.16
CA ASN A 206 14.36 9.55 1.06
C ASN A 206 13.37 8.47 1.54
N VAL A 207 13.59 7.88 2.71
CA VAL A 207 12.73 6.85 3.31
C VAL A 207 11.96 7.34 4.55
N LEU A 208 11.88 8.66 4.76
CA LEU A 208 11.26 9.31 5.92
C LEU A 208 9.82 8.84 6.20
N THR A 209 8.97 8.69 5.18
CA THR A 209 7.59 8.22 5.34
C THR A 209 7.50 6.81 5.93
N MET A 210 8.51 5.97 5.66
CA MET A 210 8.61 4.62 6.20
C MET A 210 9.05 4.63 7.66
N TYR A 211 10.03 5.46 8.02
CA TYR A 211 10.41 5.72 9.41
C TYR A 211 9.21 6.24 10.22
N ALA A 212 8.47 7.20 9.66
CA ALA A 212 7.30 7.77 10.28
C ALA A 212 6.20 6.72 10.51
N GLY A 213 6.01 5.79 9.56
CA GLY A 213 5.07 4.68 9.69
C GLY A 213 5.42 3.74 10.85
N GLU A 214 6.69 3.39 11.01
CA GLU A 214 7.14 2.57 12.15
C GLU A 214 6.91 3.28 13.49
N LEU A 215 7.22 4.57 13.58
CA LEU A 215 7.01 5.36 14.80
C LEU A 215 5.51 5.56 15.10
N ALA A 216 4.67 5.75 14.07
CA ALA A 216 3.22 5.82 14.19
C ALA A 216 2.59 4.53 14.73
N LEU A 217 3.07 3.37 14.25
CA LEU A 217 2.63 2.07 14.75
C LEU A 217 2.91 1.93 16.25
N ARG A 218 4.09 2.37 16.71
CA ARG A 218 4.48 2.28 18.13
C ARG A 218 3.60 3.12 19.03
N GLN A 219 3.22 4.31 18.59
CA GLN A 219 2.34 5.18 19.36
C GLN A 219 0.91 4.63 19.46
N THR A 220 0.41 4.02 18.38
CA THR A 220 -1.02 3.69 18.25
C THR A 220 -1.36 2.28 18.71
N TYR A 221 -0.69 1.24 18.18
CA TYR A 221 -1.11 -0.15 18.36
C TYR A 221 0.06 -1.15 18.48
N PRO A 222 1.00 -0.96 19.43
CA PRO A 222 2.26 -1.72 19.47
C PRO A 222 2.09 -3.25 19.68
N GLN A 223 0.92 -3.73 20.12
CA GLN A 223 0.63 -5.15 20.39
C GLN A 223 -0.47 -5.77 19.49
N HIS A 224 -1.06 -4.99 18.58
CA HIS A 224 -2.16 -5.44 17.72
C HIS A 224 -1.79 -5.35 16.23
N CYS A 225 -0.63 -5.89 15.88
CA CYS A 225 -0.20 -5.95 14.48
C CYS A 225 0.32 -7.31 14.01
N THR A 226 0.00 -7.64 12.76
CA THR A 226 0.53 -8.81 12.03
C THR A 226 1.43 -8.34 10.89
N LEU A 227 2.51 -9.09 10.63
CA LEU A 227 3.41 -8.89 9.49
C LEU A 227 3.46 -10.12 8.61
N GLY A 228 3.89 -9.91 7.36
CA GLY A 228 4.16 -11.00 6.42
C GLY A 228 2.94 -11.50 5.67
N LEU A 229 1.86 -10.72 5.63
CA LEU A 229 0.68 -10.95 4.77
C LEU A 229 0.61 -9.95 3.60
N LEU A 230 1.26 -8.78 3.76
CA LEU A 230 1.28 -7.69 2.79
C LEU A 230 2.70 -7.44 2.27
N ASP A 231 2.79 -6.70 1.18
CA ASP A 231 4.03 -6.34 0.45
C ASP A 231 4.95 -7.53 0.16
N HIS A 232 4.38 -8.66 -0.29
CA HIS A 232 5.21 -9.79 -0.74
C HIS A 232 5.99 -9.42 -2.00
N PHE A 233 7.20 -9.98 -2.12
CA PHE A 233 7.99 -9.91 -3.34
C PHE A 233 7.36 -10.76 -4.45
N PRO A 234 7.43 -10.33 -5.72
CA PRO A 234 6.82 -11.02 -6.86
C PRO A 234 7.69 -12.18 -7.36
N HIS A 235 8.19 -13.03 -6.45
CA HIS A 235 9.05 -14.15 -6.80
C HIS A 235 8.28 -15.22 -7.58
N ALA A 236 8.78 -15.61 -8.75
CA ALA A 236 8.22 -16.72 -9.52
C ALA A 236 8.40 -18.10 -8.86
N SER A 237 9.36 -18.23 -7.93
CA SER A 237 9.54 -19.46 -7.14
C SER A 237 8.48 -19.62 -6.03
N ARG A 238 7.74 -18.55 -5.70
CA ARG A 238 6.69 -18.57 -4.68
C ARG A 238 5.32 -18.75 -5.32
N ARG A 239 4.59 -19.78 -4.90
CA ARG A 239 3.18 -19.99 -5.29
C ARG A 239 2.26 -19.00 -4.56
N LEU A 240 1.17 -18.61 -5.22
CA LEU A 240 0.03 -17.96 -4.59
C LEU A 240 -0.56 -18.88 -3.52
N GLY A 241 -0.89 -18.30 -2.36
CA GLY A 241 -1.46 -18.99 -1.22
C GLY A 241 -2.36 -18.08 -0.41
N ASP A 242 -3.07 -18.64 0.56
CA ASP A 242 -3.97 -17.89 1.46
C ASP A 242 -3.22 -16.96 2.43
N ASP A 243 -1.89 -17.11 2.54
CA ASP A 243 -1.00 -16.29 3.35
C ASP A 243 -0.44 -15.06 2.61
N VAL A 244 -0.71 -14.92 1.31
CA VAL A 244 -0.24 -13.79 0.50
C VAL A 244 -1.44 -12.96 0.10
N LEU A 245 -1.74 -11.89 0.83
CA LEU A 245 -2.89 -11.02 0.51
C LEU A 245 -2.53 -9.98 -0.55
N HIS A 246 -1.27 -9.57 -0.58
CA HIS A 246 -0.82 -8.42 -1.33
C HIS A 246 0.65 -8.55 -1.72
N ILE A 247 0.95 -8.23 -2.98
CA ILE A 247 2.25 -8.32 -3.62
C ILE A 247 2.63 -6.91 -4.05
N HIS A 248 3.88 -6.50 -3.81
CA HIS A 248 4.38 -5.20 -4.22
C HIS A 248 5.40 -5.42 -5.35
N ALA A 249 5.34 -4.62 -6.42
CA ALA A 249 6.25 -4.69 -7.56
C ALA A 249 7.62 -4.06 -7.23
N TRP A 250 8.30 -4.64 -6.23
CA TRP A 250 9.60 -4.20 -5.75
C TRP A 250 10.64 -4.15 -6.87
N HIS A 251 11.69 -3.36 -6.62
CA HIS A 251 12.89 -3.33 -7.46
C HIS A 251 13.73 -4.58 -7.21
N VAL A 252 13.29 -5.72 -7.75
CA VAL A 252 14.05 -6.96 -7.76
C VAL A 252 14.69 -7.17 -9.14
N GLU A 253 15.83 -7.86 -9.15
CA GLU A 253 16.47 -8.34 -10.39
C GLU A 253 15.80 -9.63 -10.90
N GLU A 254 15.01 -10.28 -10.05
CA GLU A 254 14.31 -11.52 -10.37
C GLU A 254 13.00 -11.27 -11.14
N TYR A 255 12.55 -12.30 -11.85
CA TYR A 255 11.22 -12.32 -12.47
C TYR A 255 10.13 -12.48 -11.40
N PHE A 256 9.16 -11.57 -11.26
CA PHE A 256 8.80 -10.41 -12.10
C PHE A 256 9.39 -9.09 -11.58
N SER A 257 9.89 -8.23 -12.48
CA SER A 257 10.42 -6.89 -12.16
C SER A 257 9.73 -5.81 -12.98
N LYS A 258 9.24 -4.75 -12.33
CA LYS A 258 8.58 -3.63 -13.03
C LYS A 258 9.51 -2.88 -13.99
N HIS A 259 10.81 -2.83 -13.70
CA HIS A 259 11.79 -2.23 -14.60
C HIS A 259 11.97 -3.05 -15.87
N ALA A 260 12.16 -4.37 -15.71
CA ALA A 260 12.30 -5.28 -16.84
C ALA A 260 11.03 -5.32 -17.70
N PHE A 261 9.84 -5.32 -17.07
CA PHE A 261 8.57 -5.21 -17.77
C PHE A 261 8.50 -3.95 -18.65
N ARG A 262 8.85 -2.77 -18.10
CA ARG A 262 8.84 -1.50 -18.83
C ARG A 262 9.90 -1.39 -19.92
N ASN A 263 11.04 -2.05 -19.73
CA ASN A 263 12.10 -2.12 -20.73
C ASN A 263 11.73 -3.05 -21.90
N GLY A 264 10.62 -3.79 -21.80
CA GLY A 264 10.20 -4.75 -22.81
C GLY A 264 10.95 -6.08 -22.71
N ASP A 265 11.68 -6.33 -21.62
CA ASP A 265 12.50 -7.53 -21.43
C ASP A 265 11.66 -8.82 -21.37
N TYR A 266 10.33 -8.70 -21.28
CA TYR A 266 9.38 -9.81 -21.28
C TYR A 266 8.58 -9.95 -22.58
N ALA A 267 8.85 -9.11 -23.60
CA ALA A 267 8.05 -9.07 -24.84
C ALA A 267 8.04 -10.39 -25.63
N GLN A 268 9.09 -11.21 -25.48
CA GLN A 268 9.19 -12.55 -26.10
C GLN A 268 8.41 -13.65 -25.36
N ILE A 269 7.90 -13.39 -24.15
CA ILE A 269 7.15 -14.38 -23.37
C ILE A 269 5.73 -14.46 -23.93
N ASP A 270 5.31 -15.64 -24.38
CA ASP A 270 3.94 -15.87 -24.82
C ASP A 270 2.98 -15.69 -23.62
N PRO A 271 2.02 -14.76 -23.68
CA PRO A 271 1.07 -14.49 -22.59
C PRO A 271 0.27 -15.73 -22.15
N ALA A 272 0.06 -16.69 -23.05
CA ALA A 272 -0.63 -17.94 -22.75
C ALA A 272 0.20 -18.88 -21.85
N THR A 273 1.52 -18.70 -21.80
CA THR A 273 2.46 -19.56 -21.07
C THR A 273 2.81 -19.04 -19.68
N ILE A 274 2.37 -17.83 -19.30
CA ILE A 274 2.65 -17.23 -18.00
C ILE A 274 2.01 -18.07 -16.89
N ASP A 275 2.83 -18.58 -15.96
CA ASP A 275 2.32 -19.34 -14.80
C ASP A 275 1.69 -18.40 -13.76
N ARG A 276 0.38 -18.23 -13.89
CA ARG A 276 -0.46 -17.40 -13.02
C ARG A 276 -0.59 -17.92 -11.59
N THR A 277 -0.09 -19.13 -11.30
CA THR A 277 -0.12 -19.71 -9.94
C THR A 277 1.07 -19.29 -9.08
N THR A 278 2.03 -18.58 -9.65
CA THR A 278 3.19 -18.00 -8.96
C THR A 278 3.00 -16.51 -8.74
N LEU A 279 3.67 -15.92 -7.73
CA LEU A 279 3.54 -14.48 -7.47
C LEU A 279 4.03 -13.66 -8.68
N GLY A 280 5.19 -14.03 -9.23
CA GLY A 280 5.77 -13.34 -10.39
C GLY A 280 4.92 -13.47 -11.64
N GLY A 281 4.46 -14.68 -11.98
CA GLY A 281 3.61 -14.87 -13.15
C GLY A 281 2.22 -14.24 -13.00
N TYR A 282 1.66 -14.21 -11.78
CA TYR A 282 0.43 -13.48 -11.50
C TYR A 282 0.58 -11.98 -11.76
N CYS A 283 1.65 -11.36 -11.26
CA CYS A 283 1.95 -9.95 -11.49
C CYS A 283 2.19 -9.66 -12.97
N HIS A 284 2.97 -10.49 -13.67
CA HIS A 284 3.23 -10.31 -15.10
C HIS A 284 1.95 -10.40 -15.93
N TRP A 285 1.14 -11.42 -15.71
CA TRP A 285 -0.12 -11.59 -16.42
C TRP A 285 -1.05 -10.39 -16.18
N LEU A 286 -1.20 -9.95 -14.94
CA LEU A 286 -2.02 -8.78 -14.61
C LEU A 286 -1.46 -7.50 -15.21
N ALA A 287 -0.13 -7.30 -15.23
CA ALA A 287 0.48 -6.13 -15.83
C ALA A 287 0.19 -6.06 -17.34
N LEU A 288 0.24 -7.20 -18.03
CA LEU A 288 0.05 -7.30 -19.48
C LEU A 288 -1.42 -7.29 -19.93
N ALA A 289 -2.31 -7.97 -19.22
CA ALA A 289 -3.70 -8.18 -19.65
C ALA A 289 -4.48 -6.87 -19.77
N ASP A 290 -5.37 -6.80 -20.76
CA ASP A 290 -6.36 -5.73 -20.85
C ASP A 290 -7.52 -5.94 -19.85
N LEU A 291 -8.36 -4.90 -19.66
CA LEU A 291 -9.45 -4.95 -18.70
C LEU A 291 -10.51 -6.00 -19.03
N ASP A 292 -10.76 -6.27 -20.32
CA ASP A 292 -11.82 -7.18 -20.75
C ASP A 292 -11.42 -8.63 -20.48
N ALA A 293 -10.15 -8.98 -20.74
CA ALA A 293 -9.56 -10.27 -20.38
C ALA A 293 -9.61 -10.50 -18.86
N ILE A 294 -9.35 -9.47 -18.04
CA ILE A 294 -9.45 -9.58 -16.58
C ILE A 294 -10.89 -9.81 -16.12
N ARG A 295 -11.85 -9.06 -16.67
CA ARG A 295 -13.27 -9.23 -16.35
C ARG A 295 -13.78 -10.61 -16.72
N ALA A 296 -13.38 -11.13 -17.88
CA ALA A 296 -13.72 -12.48 -18.32
C ALA A 296 -13.12 -13.56 -17.42
N ALA A 297 -11.91 -13.34 -16.88
CA ALA A 297 -11.25 -14.27 -15.97
C ALA A 297 -11.76 -14.21 -14.52
N ALA A 298 -12.53 -13.18 -14.17
CA ALA A 298 -13.11 -13.00 -12.83
C ALA A 298 -14.55 -13.56 -12.70
N GLY A 299 -15.22 -13.83 -13.83
CA GLY A 299 -16.57 -14.42 -13.92
C GLY A 299 -16.55 -15.94 -13.76
#